data_AF-A0AA90YTP3-F1
#
_entry.id   AF-A0AA90YTP3-F1
#
_cell.length_a   1.000
_cell.length_b   1.000
_cell.length_c   1.000
_cell.angle_alpha   90.00
_cell.angle_beta   90.00
_cell.angle_gamma   90.00
#
_symmetry.space_group_name_H-M   'P 1'
#
loop_
_entity.id
_entity.type
_entity.pdbx_description
1 polymer ?
#
loop_
_entity_poly.entity_id
_entity_poly.type
_entity_poly.pdbx_seq_one_letter_code
_entity_poly.pdbx_strand_id
1 'polypeptide(L)'
;MIRALVTLGAVVWAAQASAVTCEKLTHDDKRYTVCEVDAENEDLRLFLNDENGDLLGHFSSVNEALAPGGKRLAFAMNAGMYHDDRSPVGHYVENGKEVMRVISNPGPGNFGLLPNGVFCIREGRADVFETLDFIDRAPDCRFASQSGPMLVIDGELHPRFLPDSTSLYVRNGVGTSADGTRAVFAISEDYVTFHEFGRLFRDVLETPNALFFDGNISRMYDRASNRSDVGFSLGPIVGVVEDAP
;
A
#
# COMPACT_ATOMS: atom_id res chain seq x y z
N MET A 1 -3.13 -2.62 -67.50
CA MET A 1 -3.33 -3.39 -66.25
C MET A 1 -2.46 -2.75 -65.17
N ILE A 2 -3.03 -1.87 -64.36
CA ILE A 2 -2.30 -1.15 -63.29
C ILE A 2 -2.76 -1.75 -61.96
N ARG A 3 -1.88 -2.50 -61.30
CA ARG A 3 -2.11 -3.02 -59.95
C ARG A 3 -1.68 -1.95 -58.95
N ALA A 4 -2.65 -1.27 -58.36
CA ALA A 4 -2.42 -0.43 -57.20
C ALA A 4 -2.25 -1.33 -55.97
N LEU A 5 -1.05 -1.34 -55.38
CA LEU A 5 -0.83 -1.92 -54.05
C LEU A 5 -1.31 -0.89 -53.02
N VAL A 6 -2.36 -1.24 -52.28
CA VAL A 6 -2.78 -0.51 -51.09
C VAL A 6 -2.10 -1.17 -49.90
N THR A 7 -1.06 -0.55 -49.36
CA THR A 7 -0.47 -0.92 -48.07
C THR A 7 -1.38 -0.42 -46.96
N LEU A 8 -2.12 -1.33 -46.33
CA LEU A 8 -2.83 -1.09 -45.08
C LEU A 8 -1.78 -0.98 -43.96
N GLY A 9 -1.55 0.23 -43.45
CA GLY A 9 -0.75 0.44 -42.25
C GLY A 9 -1.52 -0.03 -41.03
N ALA A 10 -1.03 -1.08 -40.37
CA ALA A 10 -1.54 -1.50 -39.07
C ALA A 10 -1.10 -0.46 -38.02
N VAL A 11 -2.04 0.37 -37.58
CA VAL A 11 -1.83 1.23 -36.40
C VAL A 11 -1.92 0.32 -35.19
N VAL A 12 -0.78 -0.12 -34.68
CA VAL A 12 -0.69 -0.77 -33.37
C VAL A 12 -0.91 0.32 -32.34
N TRP A 13 -2.13 0.41 -31.80
CA TRP A 13 -2.36 1.13 -30.56
C TRP A 13 -1.66 0.34 -29.46
N ALA A 14 -0.47 0.79 -29.07
CA ALA A 14 0.11 0.37 -27.80
C ALA A 14 -0.87 0.83 -26.72
N ALA A 15 -1.64 -0.09 -26.15
CA ALA A 15 -2.33 0.16 -24.90
C ALA A 15 -1.24 0.55 -23.91
N GLN A 16 -1.22 1.81 -23.48
CA GLN A 16 -0.43 2.19 -22.33
C GLN A 16 -0.98 1.35 -21.18
N ALA A 17 -0.18 0.40 -20.69
CA ALA A 17 -0.52 -0.32 -19.48
C ALA A 17 -0.73 0.73 -18.39
N SER A 18 -1.92 0.75 -17.79
CA SER A 18 -2.15 1.53 -16.58
C SER A 18 -1.21 0.97 -15.52
N ALA A 19 -0.40 1.83 -14.91
CA ALA A 19 0.65 1.44 -13.95
C ALA A 19 0.11 1.00 -12.57
N VAL A 20 -1.20 0.79 -12.43
CA VAL A 20 -1.85 0.21 -11.24
C VAL A 20 -3.31 -0.04 -11.61
N THR A 21 -3.89 -1.16 -11.20
CA THR A 21 -5.31 -1.44 -11.45
C THR A 21 -6.11 -1.33 -10.17
N CYS A 22 -6.96 -0.31 -10.08
CA CYS A 22 -7.90 -0.13 -8.98
C CYS A 22 -9.32 -0.54 -9.38
N GLU A 23 -9.96 -1.38 -8.57
CA GLU A 23 -11.33 -1.86 -8.78
C GLU A 23 -12.19 -1.76 -7.52
N LYS A 24 -13.50 -1.70 -7.74
CA LYS A 24 -14.49 -1.74 -6.65
C LYS A 24 -14.93 -3.18 -6.45
N LEU A 25 -14.93 -3.60 -5.19
CA LEU A 25 -15.26 -4.96 -4.79
C LEU A 25 -16.26 -4.92 -3.64
N THR A 26 -17.13 -5.91 -3.56
CA THR A 26 -18.01 -6.13 -2.40
C THR A 26 -17.76 -7.52 -1.83
N HIS A 27 -17.59 -7.60 -0.50
CA HIS A 27 -17.46 -8.85 0.24
C HIS A 27 -18.17 -8.71 1.59
N ASP A 28 -18.91 -9.73 2.03
CA ASP A 28 -19.71 -9.69 3.27
C ASP A 28 -20.60 -8.44 3.40
N ASP A 29 -21.23 -8.02 2.28
CA ASP A 29 -22.05 -6.80 2.19
C ASP A 29 -21.31 -5.49 2.52
N LYS A 30 -19.98 -5.49 2.47
CA LYS A 30 -19.10 -4.32 2.64
C LYS A 30 -18.42 -3.98 1.32
N ARG A 31 -18.33 -2.69 1.02
CA ARG A 31 -17.68 -2.18 -0.18
C ARG A 31 -16.22 -1.84 0.09
N TYR A 32 -15.38 -2.12 -0.89
CA TYR A 32 -13.95 -1.87 -0.87
C TYR A 32 -13.50 -1.26 -2.21
N THR A 33 -12.43 -0.48 -2.15
CA THR A 33 -11.59 -0.19 -3.31
C THR A 33 -10.28 -0.95 -3.14
N VAL A 34 -9.93 -1.76 -4.14
CA VAL A 34 -8.73 -2.62 -4.16
C VAL A 34 -7.85 -2.18 -5.31
N CYS A 35 -6.58 -1.90 -5.04
CA CYS A 35 -5.58 -1.53 -6.03
C CYS A 35 -4.48 -2.59 -6.06
N GLU A 36 -4.34 -3.27 -7.19
CA GLU A 36 -3.32 -4.28 -7.42
C GLU A 36 -2.10 -3.67 -8.10
N VAL A 37 -0.93 -3.98 -7.55
CA VAL A 37 0.38 -3.50 -7.98
C VAL A 37 1.26 -4.68 -8.40
N ASP A 38 1.81 -4.60 -9.59
CA ASP A 38 2.85 -5.48 -10.11
C ASP A 38 4.22 -4.98 -9.62
N ALA A 39 4.74 -5.60 -8.57
CA ALA A 39 5.99 -5.20 -7.93
C ALA A 39 7.24 -5.47 -8.79
N GLU A 40 7.12 -6.22 -9.90
CA GLU A 40 8.21 -6.42 -10.86
C GLU A 40 8.33 -5.22 -11.81
N ASN A 41 7.20 -4.66 -12.23
CA ASN A 41 7.15 -3.69 -13.34
C ASN A 41 6.76 -2.28 -12.93
N GLU A 42 6.06 -2.12 -11.80
CA GLU A 42 5.53 -0.83 -11.34
C GLU A 42 6.43 -0.19 -10.27
N ASP A 43 6.54 1.12 -10.33
CA ASP A 43 7.45 1.88 -9.47
C ASP A 43 6.81 2.20 -8.12
N LEU A 44 6.77 1.19 -7.25
CA LEU A 44 6.23 1.27 -5.90
C LEU A 44 7.26 1.87 -4.92
N ARG A 45 6.84 2.92 -4.20
CA ARG A 45 7.70 3.69 -3.29
C ARG A 45 6.99 4.06 -1.98
N LEU A 46 7.79 4.47 -1.00
CA LEU A 46 7.32 5.20 0.18
C LEU A 46 7.79 6.66 0.11
N PHE A 47 7.00 7.52 0.76
CA PHE A 47 7.24 8.96 0.88
C PHE A 47 6.93 9.42 2.30
N LEU A 48 7.78 10.25 2.88
CA LEU A 48 7.53 10.92 4.16
C LEU A 48 7.84 12.41 4.08
N ASN A 49 9.10 12.76 3.85
CA ASN A 49 9.59 14.13 3.77
C ASN A 49 10.14 14.42 2.37
N ASP A 50 10.18 15.69 2.00
CA ASP A 50 10.85 16.15 0.79
C ASP A 50 12.39 16.18 0.96
N GLU A 51 13.09 16.60 -0.09
CA GLU A 51 14.56 16.71 -0.09
C GLU A 51 15.11 17.73 0.93
N ASN A 52 14.28 18.69 1.38
CA ASN A 52 14.64 19.68 2.40
C ASN A 52 14.35 19.18 3.82
N GLY A 53 13.69 18.03 3.96
CA GLY A 53 13.26 17.46 5.23
C GLY A 53 11.90 17.95 5.70
N ASP A 54 11.16 18.68 4.87
CA ASP A 54 9.80 19.13 5.17
C ASP A 54 8.80 18.01 4.90
N LEU A 55 7.80 17.87 5.77
CA LEU A 55 6.77 16.84 5.64
C LEU A 55 5.97 17.02 4.34
N LEU A 56 5.84 15.93 3.55
CA LEU A 56 5.00 15.94 2.35
C LEU A 56 3.51 15.96 2.74
N GLY A 57 3.07 15.01 3.56
CA GLY A 57 1.76 14.98 4.24
C GLY A 57 0.50 14.93 3.37
N HIS A 58 0.58 15.21 2.07
CA HIS A 58 -0.54 15.25 1.14
C HIS A 58 -0.12 14.67 -0.22
N PHE A 59 -1.05 14.00 -0.90
CA PHE A 59 -0.81 13.44 -2.24
C PHE A 59 -0.44 14.51 -3.28
N SER A 60 -0.96 15.74 -3.13
CA SER A 60 -0.58 16.87 -3.97
C SER A 60 0.90 17.24 -3.80
N SER A 61 1.39 17.29 -2.55
CA SER A 61 2.79 17.60 -2.24
C SER A 61 3.72 16.51 -2.76
N VAL A 62 3.31 15.23 -2.68
CA VAL A 62 4.07 14.13 -3.33
C VAL A 62 4.13 14.33 -4.85
N ASN A 63 3.02 14.68 -5.50
CA ASN A 63 3.01 14.98 -6.94
C ASN A 63 3.88 16.19 -7.30
N GLU A 64 3.87 17.24 -6.49
CA GLU A 64 4.72 18.43 -6.67
C GLU A 64 6.21 18.05 -6.56
N ALA A 65 6.57 17.19 -5.61
CA ALA A 65 7.94 16.68 -5.45
C ALA A 65 8.38 15.79 -6.62
N LEU A 66 7.46 15.04 -7.24
CA LEU A 66 7.74 14.17 -8.40
C LEU A 66 7.81 14.95 -9.73
N ALA A 67 7.13 16.09 -9.84
CA ALA A 67 6.96 16.84 -11.08
C ALA A 67 8.29 17.26 -11.76
N PRO A 68 9.35 17.71 -11.05
CA PRO A 68 10.63 18.04 -11.67
C PRO A 68 11.28 16.85 -12.41
N GLY A 69 10.98 15.62 -11.99
CA GLY A 69 11.43 14.39 -12.63
C GLY A 69 10.54 13.92 -13.77
N GLY A 70 9.52 14.69 -14.16
CA GLY A 70 8.52 14.27 -15.16
C GLY A 70 7.69 13.08 -14.68
N LYS A 71 7.44 12.98 -13.37
CA LYS A 71 6.73 11.87 -12.73
C LYS A 71 5.52 12.36 -11.93
N ARG A 72 4.60 11.44 -11.64
CA ARG A 72 3.44 11.67 -10.77
C ARG A 72 2.96 10.35 -10.15
N LEU A 73 2.06 10.44 -9.18
CA LEU A 73 1.37 9.30 -8.61
C LEU A 73 0.33 8.74 -9.60
N ALA A 74 0.28 7.43 -9.74
CA ALA A 74 -0.86 6.68 -10.31
C ALA A 74 -1.84 6.26 -9.22
N PHE A 75 -1.30 5.81 -8.08
CA PHE A 75 -2.01 5.38 -6.88
C PHE A 75 -1.21 5.81 -5.63
N ALA A 76 -1.91 6.14 -4.55
CA ALA A 76 -1.29 6.29 -3.23
C ALA A 76 -2.29 6.05 -2.08
N MET A 77 -1.77 5.69 -0.91
CA MET A 77 -2.49 5.67 0.35
C MET A 77 -1.55 5.96 1.53
N ASN A 78 -2.09 6.30 2.70
CA ASN A 78 -1.28 6.30 3.92
C ASN A 78 -0.73 4.89 4.19
N ALA A 79 0.54 4.80 4.59
CA ALA A 79 1.21 3.57 4.97
C ALA A 79 1.14 3.37 6.49
N GLY A 80 2.19 2.86 7.12
CA GLY A 80 2.20 2.51 8.54
C GLY A 80 1.90 3.69 9.48
N MET A 81 1.50 3.32 10.71
CA MET A 81 1.10 4.27 11.74
C MET A 81 2.17 5.31 12.05
N TYR A 82 1.71 6.50 12.42
CA TYR A 82 2.54 7.65 12.73
C TYR A 82 2.08 8.39 13.99
N HIS A 83 2.99 9.14 14.59
CA HIS A 83 2.75 10.00 15.75
C HIS A 83 2.04 11.31 15.35
N ASP A 84 1.65 12.12 16.33
CA ASP A 84 0.97 13.41 16.06
C ASP A 84 1.84 14.37 15.23
N ASP A 85 3.17 14.26 15.34
CA ASP A 85 4.15 14.99 14.54
C ASP A 85 4.42 14.37 13.16
N ARG A 86 3.67 13.32 12.80
CA ARG A 86 3.72 12.58 11.52
C ARG A 86 4.97 11.71 11.33
N SER A 87 5.82 11.59 12.34
CA SER A 87 6.91 10.63 12.33
C SER A 87 6.40 9.17 12.41
N PRO A 88 7.05 8.20 11.75
CA PRO A 88 6.65 6.79 11.81
C PRO A 88 6.74 6.24 13.23
N VAL A 89 5.72 5.47 13.67
CA VAL A 89 5.73 4.80 14.99
C VAL A 89 6.76 3.67 15.04
N GLY A 90 6.89 2.93 13.95
CA GLY A 90 7.75 1.75 13.82
C GLY A 90 8.74 1.86 12.68
N HIS A 91 9.32 0.72 12.29
CA HIS A 91 10.34 0.65 11.25
C HIS A 91 9.95 1.46 10.02
N TYR A 92 10.85 2.33 9.58
CA TYR A 92 10.69 3.08 8.35
C TYR A 92 12.02 3.18 7.62
N VAL A 93 12.03 2.72 6.38
CA VAL A 93 13.15 2.82 5.46
C VAL A 93 12.68 3.55 4.21
N GLU A 94 13.44 4.56 3.79
CA GLU A 94 13.18 5.28 2.55
C GLU A 94 14.48 5.40 1.77
N ASN A 95 14.47 4.96 0.50
CA ASN A 95 15.66 4.92 -0.36
C ASN A 95 16.87 4.20 0.29
N GLY A 96 16.62 3.08 0.97
CA GLY A 96 17.62 2.26 1.66
C GLY A 96 18.16 2.86 2.96
N LYS A 97 17.67 4.04 3.39
CA LYS A 97 18.06 4.68 4.64
C LYS A 97 17.01 4.40 5.71
N GLU A 98 17.45 3.79 6.81
CA GLU A 98 16.61 3.67 8.01
C GLU A 98 16.42 5.03 8.67
N VAL A 99 15.15 5.42 8.84
CA VAL A 99 14.71 6.63 9.56
C VAL A 99 14.21 6.26 10.96
N MET A 100 13.61 5.08 11.09
CA MET A 100 13.08 4.57 12.35
C MET A 100 13.36 3.07 12.46
N ARG A 101 13.78 2.63 13.65
CA ARG A 101 14.09 1.22 13.95
C ARG A 101 12.83 0.36 14.06
N VAL A 102 12.99 -0.95 13.96
CA VAL A 102 11.93 -1.94 14.24
C VAL A 102 11.46 -1.88 15.70
N ILE A 103 10.14 -2.04 15.88
CA ILE A 103 9.47 -2.14 17.19
C ILE A 103 8.79 -3.52 17.29
N SER A 104 9.42 -4.45 18.00
CA SER A 104 8.91 -5.82 18.18
C SER A 104 8.14 -6.05 19.49
N ASN A 105 8.22 -5.09 20.42
CA ASN A 105 7.59 -5.21 21.72
C ASN A 105 6.09 -4.86 21.65
N PRO A 106 5.24 -5.51 22.48
CA PRO A 106 3.85 -5.11 22.60
C PRO A 106 3.75 -3.67 23.11
N GLY A 107 2.65 -3.01 22.77
CA GLY A 107 2.41 -1.62 23.10
C GLY A 107 0.92 -1.27 23.11
N PRO A 108 0.58 0.01 23.31
CA PRO A 108 -0.80 0.45 23.26
C PRO A 108 -1.34 0.47 21.82
N GLY A 109 -2.68 0.49 21.71
CA GLY A 109 -3.38 0.67 20.45
C GLY A 109 -3.20 -0.47 19.44
N ASN A 110 -3.58 -0.19 18.21
CA ASN A 110 -3.53 -1.17 17.12
C ASN A 110 -2.08 -1.58 16.77
N PHE A 111 -1.13 -0.64 16.82
CA PHE A 111 0.29 -0.92 16.55
C PHE A 111 0.87 -2.01 17.47
N GLY A 112 0.51 -1.96 18.75
CA GLY A 112 0.97 -2.92 19.75
C GLY A 112 0.13 -4.20 19.84
N LEU A 113 -0.88 -4.36 18.99
CA LEU A 113 -1.67 -5.59 18.88
C LEU A 113 -0.86 -6.63 18.09
N LEU A 114 -0.05 -7.42 18.80
CA LEU A 114 0.78 -8.45 18.18
C LEU A 114 -0.04 -9.68 17.72
N PRO A 115 0.39 -10.35 16.62
CA PRO A 115 1.53 -9.98 15.76
C PRO A 115 1.31 -8.73 14.91
N ASN A 116 2.35 -7.90 14.80
CA ASN A 116 2.41 -6.74 13.91
C ASN A 116 3.43 -7.02 12.78
N GLY A 117 3.56 -6.14 11.80
CA GLY A 117 4.31 -6.50 10.59
C GLY A 117 4.99 -5.35 9.88
N VAL A 118 5.88 -5.72 8.96
CA VAL A 118 6.65 -4.82 8.11
C VAL A 118 6.31 -5.07 6.66
N PHE A 119 5.83 -4.04 5.97
CA PHE A 119 5.77 -4.04 4.52
C PHE A 119 7.13 -3.61 3.97
N CYS A 120 7.79 -4.48 3.21
CA CYS A 120 9.14 -4.28 2.67
C CYS A 120 9.10 -4.33 1.14
N ILE A 121 9.63 -3.30 0.49
CA ILE A 121 9.74 -3.20 -0.96
C ILE A 121 11.22 -3.36 -1.33
N ARG A 122 11.50 -4.27 -2.27
CA ARG A 122 12.83 -4.57 -2.80
C ARG A 122 12.86 -4.32 -4.31
N GLU A 123 13.93 -4.73 -4.97
CA GLU A 123 13.96 -4.74 -6.43
C GLU A 123 13.12 -5.91 -6.95
N GLY A 124 12.12 -5.60 -7.78
CA GLY A 124 11.24 -6.57 -8.43
C GLY A 124 10.30 -7.35 -7.50
N ARG A 125 10.11 -6.91 -6.24
CA ARG A 125 9.20 -7.57 -5.31
C ARG A 125 8.82 -6.70 -4.12
N ALA A 126 7.68 -7.04 -3.52
CA ALA A 126 7.24 -6.50 -2.24
C ALA A 126 6.67 -7.61 -1.36
N ASP A 127 6.94 -7.55 -0.06
CA ASP A 127 6.61 -8.60 0.89
C ASP A 127 6.09 -7.99 2.20
N VAL A 128 5.03 -8.58 2.74
CA VAL A 128 4.60 -8.36 4.12
C VAL A 128 5.21 -9.45 5.00
N PHE A 129 5.95 -9.03 6.01
CA PHE A 129 6.54 -9.90 7.03
C PHE A 129 5.85 -9.71 8.38
N GLU A 130 5.69 -10.80 9.14
CA GLU A 130 5.54 -10.69 10.58
C GLU A 130 6.85 -10.12 11.18
N THR A 131 6.75 -9.30 12.22
CA THR A 131 7.88 -8.50 12.70
C THR A 131 9.06 -9.32 13.22
N LEU A 132 8.85 -10.46 13.87
CA LEU A 132 9.96 -11.32 14.32
C LEU A 132 10.58 -12.07 13.13
N ASP A 133 9.77 -12.55 12.18
CA ASP A 133 10.29 -13.13 10.93
C ASP A 133 11.10 -12.10 10.10
N PHE A 134 10.68 -10.83 10.08
CA PHE A 134 11.44 -9.74 9.48
C PHE A 134 12.82 -9.57 10.12
N ILE A 135 12.89 -9.59 11.46
CA ILE A 135 14.15 -9.47 12.21
C ILE A 135 15.07 -10.66 11.92
N ASP A 136 14.52 -11.88 11.89
CA ASP A 136 15.30 -13.10 11.67
C ASP A 136 15.84 -13.18 10.23
N ARG A 137 15.04 -12.77 9.24
CA ARG A 137 15.45 -12.77 7.83
C ARG A 137 16.32 -11.58 7.44
N ALA A 138 16.16 -10.45 8.13
CA ALA A 138 16.84 -9.18 7.87
C ALA A 138 16.92 -8.82 6.37
N PRO A 139 15.78 -8.76 5.65
CA PRO A 139 15.80 -8.46 4.22
C PRO A 139 16.31 -7.04 3.97
N ASP A 140 17.05 -6.86 2.88
CA ASP A 140 17.54 -5.53 2.45
C ASP A 140 16.44 -4.78 1.69
N CYS A 141 15.65 -3.98 2.41
CA CYS A 141 14.54 -3.23 1.86
C CYS A 141 15.00 -1.88 1.28
N ARG A 142 14.58 -1.56 0.06
CA ARG A 142 14.71 -0.18 -0.47
C ARG A 142 13.74 0.77 0.23
N PHE A 143 12.55 0.27 0.54
CA PHE A 143 11.55 0.95 1.34
C PHE A 143 10.94 -0.02 2.33
N ALA A 144 10.64 0.44 3.54
CA ALA A 144 9.93 -0.36 4.52
C ALA A 144 9.00 0.51 5.37
N SER A 145 7.83 -0.02 5.72
CA SER A 145 6.90 0.62 6.64
C SER A 145 6.32 -0.43 7.60
N GLN A 146 6.60 -0.27 8.88
CA GLN A 146 6.01 -1.09 9.93
C GLN A 146 4.65 -0.55 10.34
N SER A 147 3.73 -1.45 10.59
CA SER A 147 2.46 -1.13 11.22
C SER A 147 1.92 -2.32 11.99
N GLY A 148 0.68 -2.24 12.47
CA GLY A 148 0.01 -3.36 13.11
C GLY A 148 -1.46 -3.08 13.37
N PRO A 149 -2.29 -4.13 13.48
CA PRO A 149 -1.91 -5.54 13.50
C PRO A 149 -1.62 -6.13 12.11
N MET A 150 -0.97 -7.29 12.05
CA MET A 150 -1.09 -8.17 10.88
C MET A 150 -2.57 -8.53 10.69
N LEU A 151 -3.03 -8.61 9.44
CA LEU A 151 -4.38 -9.01 9.08
C LEU A 151 -4.45 -10.53 8.82
N VAL A 152 -3.47 -11.03 8.05
CA VAL A 152 -3.29 -12.44 7.70
C VAL A 152 -1.83 -12.80 7.95
N ILE A 153 -1.59 -13.95 8.57
CA ILE A 153 -0.27 -14.53 8.83
C ILE A 153 -0.27 -15.97 8.32
N ASP A 154 0.57 -16.27 7.34
CA ASP A 154 0.67 -17.60 6.71
C ASP A 154 -0.70 -18.20 6.30
N GLY A 155 -1.57 -17.36 5.76
CA GLY A 155 -2.92 -17.73 5.31
C GLY A 155 -3.98 -17.78 6.41
N GLU A 156 -3.61 -17.55 7.67
CA GLU A 156 -4.54 -17.53 8.81
C GLU A 156 -4.85 -16.10 9.25
N LEU A 157 -6.08 -15.85 9.73
CA LEU A 157 -6.41 -14.55 10.30
C LEU A 157 -5.65 -14.32 11.61
N HIS A 158 -5.38 -13.06 11.90
CA HIS A 158 -4.79 -12.68 13.17
C HIS A 158 -5.59 -13.24 14.37
N PRO A 159 -4.94 -13.96 15.31
CA PRO A 159 -5.64 -14.79 16.31
C PRO A 159 -6.47 -14.00 17.33
N ARG A 160 -6.23 -12.70 17.45
CA ARG A 160 -6.98 -11.80 18.34
C ARG A 160 -8.20 -11.13 17.69
N PHE A 161 -8.47 -11.39 16.41
CA PHE A 161 -9.63 -10.80 15.74
C PHE A 161 -10.91 -11.51 16.18
N LEU A 162 -11.84 -10.74 16.73
CA LEU A 162 -13.13 -11.23 17.18
C LEU A 162 -14.15 -11.11 16.05
N PRO A 163 -14.85 -12.18 15.66
CA PRO A 163 -15.91 -12.13 14.65
C PRO A 163 -17.05 -11.17 15.00
N ASP A 164 -17.31 -10.97 16.29
CA ASP A 164 -18.36 -10.13 16.86
C ASP A 164 -17.82 -8.80 17.42
N SER A 165 -16.64 -8.36 16.98
CA SER A 165 -16.06 -7.09 17.40
C SER A 165 -16.99 -5.90 17.11
N THR A 166 -17.05 -4.95 18.04
CA THR A 166 -17.77 -3.68 17.86
C THR A 166 -16.87 -2.54 17.34
N SER A 167 -15.58 -2.82 17.11
CA SER A 167 -14.60 -1.86 16.59
C SER A 167 -14.78 -1.67 15.09
N LEU A 168 -15.61 -0.69 14.71
CA LEU A 168 -15.99 -0.41 13.34
C LEU A 168 -15.33 0.88 12.83
N TYR A 169 -14.48 0.77 11.82
CA TYR A 169 -13.73 1.89 11.24
C TYR A 169 -13.59 1.71 9.73
N VAL A 170 -13.28 2.80 9.03
CA VAL A 170 -12.67 2.70 7.71
C VAL A 170 -11.26 2.15 7.93
N ARG A 171 -10.85 1.18 7.12
CA ARG A 171 -9.55 0.51 7.27
C ARG A 171 -8.85 0.47 5.93
N ASN A 172 -7.53 0.63 5.96
CA ASN A 172 -6.67 0.32 4.82
C ASN A 172 -5.57 -0.67 5.21
N GLY A 173 -4.99 -1.32 4.20
CA GLY A 173 -3.93 -2.29 4.40
C GLY A 173 -3.37 -2.80 3.08
N VAL A 174 -2.34 -3.62 3.19
CA VAL A 174 -1.65 -4.25 2.07
C VAL A 174 -1.52 -5.74 2.31
N GLY A 175 -1.71 -6.55 1.28
CA GLY A 175 -1.36 -7.96 1.27
C GLY A 175 -0.41 -8.27 0.12
N THR A 176 0.45 -9.25 0.28
CA THR A 176 1.41 -9.64 -0.76
C THR A 176 1.31 -11.12 -1.07
N SER A 177 1.51 -11.44 -2.35
CA SER A 177 1.71 -12.81 -2.84
C SER A 177 2.96 -13.48 -2.25
N ALA A 178 3.01 -14.81 -2.29
CA ALA A 178 4.12 -15.58 -1.73
C ALA A 178 5.45 -15.41 -2.49
N ASP A 179 5.39 -15.17 -3.80
CA ASP A 179 6.56 -14.89 -4.63
C ASP A 179 6.99 -13.41 -4.58
N GLY A 180 6.11 -12.54 -4.07
CA GLY A 180 6.33 -11.12 -3.87
C GLY A 180 6.13 -10.27 -5.12
N THR A 181 5.65 -10.86 -6.22
CA THR A 181 5.43 -10.16 -7.51
C THR A 181 4.16 -9.30 -7.48
N ARG A 182 3.19 -9.68 -6.66
CA ARG A 182 1.91 -8.99 -6.48
C ARG A 182 1.79 -8.38 -5.09
N ALA A 183 1.51 -7.08 -5.03
CA ALA A 183 1.09 -6.36 -3.84
C ALA A 183 -0.34 -5.80 -4.04
N VAL A 184 -1.22 -6.03 -3.07
CA VAL A 184 -2.63 -5.65 -3.17
C VAL A 184 -2.97 -4.72 -2.02
N PHE A 185 -3.33 -3.49 -2.36
CA PHE A 185 -3.73 -2.48 -1.40
C PHE A 185 -5.25 -2.40 -1.35
N ALA A 186 -5.84 -2.33 -0.17
CA ALA A 186 -7.29 -2.19 -0.02
C ALA A 186 -7.63 -1.06 0.94
N ILE A 187 -8.75 -0.38 0.67
CA ILE A 187 -9.43 0.51 1.61
C ILE A 187 -10.91 0.14 1.65
N SER A 188 -11.50 0.09 2.84
CA SER A 188 -12.94 -0.09 3.00
C SER A 188 -13.69 1.22 2.75
N GLU A 189 -14.79 1.17 2.00
CA GLU A 189 -15.68 2.33 1.82
C GLU A 189 -16.75 2.39 2.93
N ASP A 190 -17.00 1.26 3.57
CA ASP A 190 -17.89 1.11 4.71
C ASP A 190 -17.08 0.84 6.00
N TYR A 191 -17.73 1.02 7.15
CA TYR A 191 -17.12 0.62 8.41
C TYR A 191 -17.09 -0.89 8.58
N VAL A 192 -15.90 -1.39 8.93
CA VAL A 192 -15.58 -2.81 9.06
C VAL A 192 -14.79 -3.07 10.35
N THR A 193 -14.95 -4.28 10.87
CA THR A 193 -14.10 -4.84 11.92
C THR A 193 -12.76 -5.28 11.33
N PHE A 194 -11.77 -5.54 12.19
CA PHE A 194 -10.54 -6.19 11.76
C PHE A 194 -10.80 -7.60 11.21
N HIS A 195 -11.78 -8.33 11.76
CA HIS A 195 -12.12 -9.66 11.29
C HIS A 195 -12.68 -9.62 9.86
N GLU A 196 -13.66 -8.76 9.58
CA GLU A 196 -14.20 -8.58 8.22
C GLU A 196 -13.11 -8.10 7.24
N PHE A 197 -12.27 -7.14 7.65
CA PHE A 197 -11.20 -6.65 6.79
C PHE A 197 -10.11 -7.69 6.53
N GLY A 198 -9.73 -8.49 7.54
CA GLY A 198 -8.80 -9.60 7.35
C GLY A 198 -9.35 -10.69 6.44
N ARG A 199 -10.66 -10.99 6.52
CA ARG A 199 -11.32 -11.94 5.61
C ARG A 199 -11.26 -11.51 4.16
N LEU A 200 -11.35 -10.21 3.86
CA LEU A 200 -11.12 -9.72 2.50
C LEU A 200 -9.75 -10.20 1.97
N PHE A 201 -8.68 -10.00 2.73
CA PHE A 201 -7.33 -10.40 2.32
C PHE A 201 -7.16 -11.92 2.22
N ARG A 202 -7.72 -12.68 3.17
CA ARG A 202 -7.59 -14.13 3.22
C ARG A 202 -8.47 -14.83 2.18
N ASP A 203 -9.74 -14.48 2.12
CA ASP A 203 -10.79 -15.24 1.44
C ASP A 203 -11.05 -14.75 0.00
N VAL A 204 -10.68 -13.51 -0.33
CA VAL A 204 -10.93 -12.92 -1.66
C VAL A 204 -9.65 -12.52 -2.37
N LEU A 205 -8.74 -11.81 -1.68
CA LEU A 205 -7.47 -11.39 -2.28
C LEU A 205 -6.40 -12.50 -2.23
N GLU A 206 -6.65 -13.54 -1.43
CA GLU A 206 -5.82 -14.75 -1.29
C GLU A 206 -4.34 -14.43 -0.99
N THR A 207 -4.08 -13.40 -0.19
CA THR A 207 -2.72 -13.02 0.18
C THR A 207 -2.28 -13.79 1.44
N PRO A 208 -1.18 -14.57 1.41
CA PRO A 208 -0.72 -15.34 2.57
C PRO A 208 -0.32 -14.45 3.76
N ASN A 209 0.16 -13.24 3.49
CA ASN A 209 0.47 -12.26 4.52
C ASN A 209 -0.15 -10.91 4.15
N ALA A 210 -0.78 -10.28 5.14
CA ALA A 210 -1.38 -8.95 4.99
C ALA A 210 -1.22 -8.13 6.26
N LEU A 211 -1.10 -6.81 6.10
CA LEU A 211 -0.79 -5.84 7.14
C LEU A 211 -1.80 -4.70 7.11
N PHE A 212 -2.32 -4.36 8.29
CA PHE A 212 -3.11 -3.14 8.47
C PHE A 212 -2.18 -1.93 8.54
N PHE A 213 -2.54 -0.85 7.85
CA PHE A 213 -1.79 0.39 7.87
C PHE A 213 -2.26 1.35 8.97
N ASP A 214 -3.19 2.27 8.70
CA ASP A 214 -3.72 3.16 9.73
C ASP A 214 -5.20 3.48 9.47
N GLY A 215 -6.01 3.39 10.54
CA GLY A 215 -7.46 3.58 10.52
C GLY A 215 -7.94 4.83 11.24
N ASN A 216 -7.08 5.58 11.93
CA ASN A 216 -7.47 6.91 12.44
C ASN A 216 -7.66 7.88 11.27
N ILE A 217 -6.85 7.72 10.21
CA ILE A 217 -6.96 8.42 8.95
C ILE A 217 -6.63 7.41 7.85
N SER A 218 -7.64 6.98 7.08
CA SER A 218 -7.44 6.20 5.86
C SER A 218 -7.80 7.06 4.65
N ARG A 219 -6.84 7.29 3.76
CA ARG A 219 -7.01 8.12 2.56
C ARG A 219 -6.41 7.42 1.36
N MET A 220 -7.05 7.56 0.22
CA MET A 220 -6.58 7.02 -1.06
C MET A 220 -6.52 8.11 -2.14
N TYR A 221 -5.51 7.99 -2.99
CA TYR A 221 -5.38 8.63 -4.28
C TYR A 221 -5.43 7.55 -5.36
N ASP A 222 -6.32 7.72 -6.33
CA ASP A 222 -6.40 6.90 -7.53
C ASP A 222 -6.63 7.84 -8.71
N ARG A 223 -5.60 7.96 -9.55
CA ARG A 223 -5.59 8.84 -10.71
C ARG A 223 -6.66 8.42 -11.72
N ALA A 224 -6.83 7.13 -11.97
CA ALA A 224 -7.68 6.61 -13.04
C ALA A 224 -9.17 6.90 -12.76
N SER A 225 -9.58 6.87 -11.48
CA SER A 225 -10.94 7.23 -11.07
C SER A 225 -11.11 8.70 -10.67
N ASN A 226 -10.05 9.52 -10.79
CA ASN A 226 -10.03 10.91 -10.31
C ASN A 226 -10.39 11.03 -8.82
N ARG A 227 -9.93 10.07 -8.00
CA ARG A 227 -10.09 10.07 -6.55
C ARG A 227 -8.86 10.67 -5.89
N SER A 228 -9.08 11.61 -4.98
CA SER A 228 -8.06 12.11 -4.08
C SER A 228 -8.73 12.50 -2.76
N ASP A 229 -8.70 11.60 -1.79
CA ASP A 229 -9.34 11.81 -0.50
C ASP A 229 -8.67 12.98 0.24
N VAL A 230 -9.48 13.92 0.72
CA VAL A 230 -9.02 15.09 1.49
C VAL A 230 -9.01 14.79 2.99
N GLY A 231 -8.12 15.45 3.74
CA GLY A 231 -8.02 15.25 5.19
C GLY A 231 -6.77 15.89 5.78
N PHE A 232 -6.53 15.59 7.06
CA PHE A 232 -5.31 16.01 7.75
C PHE A 232 -4.05 15.46 7.08
N SER A 233 -2.93 16.15 7.30
CA SER A 233 -1.62 15.71 6.84
C SER A 233 -1.32 14.30 7.33
N LEU A 234 -0.82 13.47 6.43
CA LEU A 234 -0.41 12.09 6.66
C LEU A 234 1.04 12.04 7.17
N GLY A 235 1.43 10.92 7.77
CA GLY A 235 2.84 10.54 7.95
C GLY A 235 3.33 9.78 6.72
N PRO A 236 3.83 8.54 6.87
CA PRO A 236 4.19 7.68 5.75
C PRO A 236 3.09 7.54 4.70
N ILE A 237 3.45 7.69 3.43
CA ILE A 237 2.61 7.46 2.26
C ILE A 237 3.26 6.37 1.41
N VAL A 238 2.47 5.40 0.97
CA VAL A 238 2.86 4.43 -0.07
C VAL A 238 2.20 4.83 -1.39
N GLY A 239 2.89 4.67 -2.50
CA GLY A 239 2.30 4.96 -3.80
C GLY A 239 3.07 4.38 -4.98
N VAL A 240 2.37 4.23 -6.09
CA VAL A 240 2.95 3.88 -7.39
C VAL A 240 3.18 5.14 -8.20
N VAL A 241 4.38 5.27 -8.73
CA VAL A 241 4.80 6.39 -9.56
C VAL A 241 4.73 5.99 -11.04
N GLU A 242 4.24 6.88 -11.87
CA GLU A 242 4.25 6.76 -13.32
C GLU A 242 4.89 8.00 -13.94
N ASP A 243 5.30 7.88 -15.20
CA ASP A 243 5.76 9.04 -15.97
C ASP A 243 4.58 9.96 -16.28
N ALA A 244 4.79 11.26 -16.07
CA ALA A 244 3.86 12.29 -16.47
C ALA A 244 4.02 12.56 -17.99
N PRO A 245 2.91 12.72 -18.74
CA PRO A 245 2.94 13.04 -20.15
C PRO A 245 3.60 14.38 -20.47
#